data_AF-A0A6P0MEF8-F1
#
_entry.id   AF-A0A6P0MEF8-F1
#
_cell.length_a   1.000
_cell.length_b   1.000
_cell.length_c   1.000
_cell.angle_alpha   90.00
_cell.angle_beta   90.00
_cell.angle_gamma   90.00
#
_symmetry.space_group_name_H-M   'P 1'
#
loop_
_entity.id
_entity.type
_entity.pdbx_description
1 polymer ?
#
loop_
_entity_poly.entity_id
_entity_poly.type
_entity_poly.pdbx_seq_one_letter_code
_entity_poly.pdbx_strand_id
1 'polypeptide(L)'
;MQVFPYSAATPAQLWSNQESAAFADNPESALEELHTAWEGVKESYKKHGEPIPVAPANKNYSGQFNVRIDKRLHKVLAMEAAQAGISLNALISQKLVRGHEDSLQ
;
A
#
# COMPACT_ATOMS: atom_id res chain seq x y z
N MET A 1 -29.98 7.00 11.23
CA MET A 1 -29.95 7.06 9.76
C MET A 1 -28.62 6.44 9.33
N GLN A 2 -28.64 5.16 8.94
CA GLN A 2 -27.43 4.44 8.53
C GLN A 2 -27.09 4.86 7.10
N VAL A 3 -25.94 5.51 6.93
CA VAL A 3 -25.34 5.75 5.62
C VAL A 3 -24.21 4.73 5.46
N PHE A 4 -24.46 3.69 4.69
CA PHE A 4 -23.39 2.90 4.09
C PHE A 4 -23.29 3.33 2.63
N PRO A 5 -22.16 3.89 2.19
CA PRO A 5 -21.74 3.57 0.85
C PRO A 5 -20.22 3.46 0.78
N TYR A 6 -19.71 2.22 0.82
CA TYR A 6 -18.54 1.89 0.03
C TYR A 6 -18.51 0.38 -0.17
N SER A 7 -18.96 -0.08 -1.34
CA SER A 7 -18.63 -1.41 -1.83
C SER A 7 -17.15 -1.40 -2.23
N ALA A 8 -16.24 -1.45 -1.25
CA ALA A 8 -14.86 -1.78 -1.52
C ALA A 8 -14.80 -3.26 -1.88
N ALA A 9 -14.25 -3.56 -3.05
CA ALA A 9 -13.74 -4.89 -3.35
C ALA A 9 -12.90 -5.40 -2.16
N THR A 10 -13.01 -6.70 -1.87
CA THR A 10 -12.27 -7.30 -0.75
C THR A 10 -10.76 -7.08 -0.93
N PRO A 11 -9.97 -6.96 0.16
CA PRO A 11 -8.51 -6.75 0.07
C PRO A 11 -7.80 -7.76 -0.84
N ALA A 12 -8.34 -8.98 -0.96
CA ALA A 12 -7.82 -10.03 -1.83
C ALA A 12 -8.02 -9.76 -3.34
N GLN A 13 -9.04 -9.01 -3.74
CA GLN A 13 -9.28 -8.62 -5.15
C GLN A 13 -8.38 -7.44 -5.58
N LEU A 14 -7.87 -6.65 -4.63
CA LEU A 14 -6.99 -5.51 -4.91
C LEU A 14 -5.53 -5.92 -5.23
N TRP A 15 -5.17 -7.19 -5.03
CA TRP A 15 -3.83 -7.73 -5.33
C TRP A 15 -3.80 -8.66 -6.55
N SER A 16 -4.81 -8.59 -7.43
CA SER A 16 -4.65 -9.12 -8.78
C SER A 16 -3.67 -8.23 -9.53
N ASN A 17 -2.38 -8.38 -9.23
CA ASN A 17 -1.31 -7.73 -9.95
C ASN A 17 -1.26 -8.36 -11.33
N GLN A 18 -2.03 -7.82 -12.26
CA GLN A 18 -1.93 -8.22 -13.66
C GLN A 18 -0.58 -7.71 -14.16
N GLU A 19 0.42 -8.58 -14.16
CA GLU A 19 1.77 -8.27 -14.63
C GLU A 19 1.72 -8.09 -16.15
N SER A 20 2.05 -6.89 -16.65
CA SER A 20 2.30 -6.66 -18.07
C SER A 20 3.81 -6.79 -18.31
N ALA A 21 4.22 -7.86 -19.00
CA ALA A 21 5.60 -8.05 -19.44
C ALA A 21 5.75 -7.60 -20.90
N ALA A 22 6.92 -7.07 -21.24
CA ALA A 22 7.32 -6.69 -22.59
C ALA A 22 8.72 -7.23 -22.89
N PHE A 23 8.99 -7.62 -24.14
CA PHE A 23 10.26 -8.24 -24.50
C PHE A 23 10.67 -7.82 -25.91
N ALA A 24 11.79 -7.11 -26.04
CA ALA A 24 12.33 -6.74 -27.34
C ALA A 24 13.87 -6.74 -27.36
N ASP A 25 14.42 -6.75 -28.58
CA ASP A 25 15.86 -6.80 -28.83
C ASP A 25 16.61 -5.53 -28.41
N ASN A 26 15.89 -4.44 -28.16
CA ASN A 26 16.45 -3.19 -27.66
C ASN A 26 15.49 -2.50 -26.67
N PRO A 27 16.00 -1.61 -25.78
CA PRO A 27 15.20 -0.97 -24.73
C PRO A 27 14.05 -0.09 -25.26
N GLU A 28 14.21 0.53 -26.42
CA GLU A 28 13.22 1.44 -26.99
C GLU A 28 11.99 0.67 -27.49
N SER A 29 12.22 -0.43 -28.20
CA SER A 29 11.15 -1.35 -28.62
C SER A 29 10.47 -2.04 -27.43
N ALA A 30 11.20 -2.35 -26.35
CA ALA A 30 10.61 -2.94 -25.15
C ALA A 30 9.65 -1.96 -24.44
N LEU A 31 9.94 -0.66 -24.49
CA LEU A 31 9.04 0.38 -23.96
C LEU A 31 7.76 0.51 -24.80
N GLU A 32 7.87 0.43 -26.14
CA GLU A 32 6.70 0.47 -27.03
C GLU A 32 5.78 -0.74 -26.84
N GLU A 33 6.35 -1.94 -26.68
CA GLU A 33 5.59 -3.15 -26.36
C GLU A 33 4.91 -3.03 -24.99
N LEU A 34 5.62 -2.50 -23.99
CA LEU A 34 5.06 -2.29 -22.66
C LEU A 34 3.90 -1.30 -22.69
N HIS A 35 4.03 -0.23 -23.47
CA HIS A 35 2.95 0.74 -23.68
C HIS A 35 1.72 0.07 -24.32
N THR A 36 1.93 -0.75 -25.35
CA THR A 36 0.86 -1.47 -26.04
C THR A 36 0.16 -2.48 -25.12
N ALA A 37 0.94 -3.25 -24.36
CA ALA A 37 0.42 -4.17 -23.36
C ALA A 37 -0.42 -3.43 -22.29
N TRP A 38 0.06 -2.27 -21.84
CA TRP A 38 -0.66 -1.44 -20.88
C TRP A 38 -1.98 -0.89 -21.42
N GLU A 39 -2.04 -0.46 -22.68
CA GLU A 39 -3.31 -0.05 -23.32
C GLU A 39 -4.33 -1.20 -23.36
N GLY A 40 -3.90 -2.41 -23.74
CA GLY A 40 -4.77 -3.59 -23.76
C GLY A 40 -5.31 -3.94 -22.37
N VAL A 41 -4.49 -3.80 -21.33
CA VAL A 41 -4.91 -3.97 -19.94
C VAL A 41 -5.98 -2.92 -19.57
N LYS A 42 -5.75 -1.63 -19.85
CA LYS A 42 -6.73 -0.57 -19.57
C LYS A 42 -8.06 -0.77 -20.29
N GLU A 43 -8.03 -1.25 -21.52
CA GLU A 43 -9.24 -1.58 -22.27
C GLU A 43 -10.03 -2.73 -21.62
N SER A 44 -9.33 -3.76 -21.12
CA SER A 44 -9.95 -4.82 -20.33
C SER A 44 -10.64 -4.29 -19.08
N TYR A 45 -9.99 -3.41 -18.31
CA TYR A 45 -10.60 -2.75 -17.13
C TYR A 45 -11.86 -1.98 -17.50
N LYS A 46 -11.80 -1.18 -18.58
CA LYS A 46 -12.95 -0.41 -19.08
C LYS A 46 -14.12 -1.30 -19.50
N LYS A 47 -13.84 -2.44 -20.13
CA LYS A 47 -14.85 -3.41 -20.59
C LYS A 47 -15.57 -4.11 -19.43
N HIS A 48 -14.85 -4.41 -18.34
CA HIS A 48 -15.40 -5.03 -17.15
C HIS A 48 -16.02 -4.01 -16.17
N GLY A 49 -15.93 -2.71 -16.45
CA GLY A 49 -16.42 -1.65 -15.57
C GLY A 49 -15.61 -1.50 -14.28
N GLU A 50 -14.36 -1.98 -14.29
CA GLU A 50 -13.47 -1.98 -13.14
C GLU A 50 -12.58 -0.72 -13.16
N PRO A 51 -12.28 -0.13 -11.99
CA PRO A 51 -11.38 1.01 -11.93
C PRO A 51 -9.95 0.58 -12.26
N ILE A 52 -9.27 1.34 -13.11
CA ILE A 52 -7.85 1.11 -13.43
C ILE A 52 -7.03 1.26 -12.14
N PRO A 53 -6.15 0.30 -11.81
CA PRO A 53 -5.35 0.35 -10.60
C PRO A 53 -4.39 1.55 -10.67
N VAL A 54 -4.34 2.30 -9.57
CA VAL A 54 -3.39 3.42 -9.42
C VAL A 54 -2.03 2.84 -9.03
N ALA A 55 -1.00 3.22 -9.78
CA ALA A 55 0.38 2.82 -9.47
C ALA A 55 0.71 3.12 -7.99
N PRO A 56 1.43 2.23 -7.28
CA PRO A 56 1.78 2.44 -5.88
C PRO A 56 2.47 3.80 -5.64
N ALA A 57 3.31 4.24 -6.58
CA ALA A 57 3.99 5.54 -6.54
C ALA A 57 3.03 6.75 -6.56
N ASN A 58 1.85 6.59 -7.15
CA ASN A 58 0.83 7.65 -7.26
C ASN A 58 -0.29 7.51 -6.22
N LYS A 59 -0.15 6.58 -5.26
CA LYS A 59 -1.14 6.38 -4.21
C LYS A 59 -0.87 7.34 -3.06
N ASN A 60 -1.88 8.11 -2.68
CA ASN A 60 -1.81 8.93 -1.47
C ASN A 60 -1.94 8.03 -0.23
N TYR A 61 -0.86 7.89 0.52
CA TYR A 61 -0.87 7.17 1.79
C TYR A 61 -1.14 8.15 2.93
N SER A 62 -2.21 7.90 3.71
CA SER A 62 -2.62 8.78 4.82
C SER A 62 -1.66 8.75 6.02
N GLY A 63 -0.74 7.78 6.07
CA GLY A 63 0.11 7.53 7.23
C GLY A 63 -0.63 6.97 8.45
N GLN A 64 -1.96 6.80 8.37
CA GLN A 64 -2.77 6.27 9.46
C GLN A 64 -3.09 4.79 9.22
N PHE A 65 -2.77 3.96 10.19
CA PHE A 65 -3.15 2.55 10.19
C PHE A 65 -3.46 2.09 11.62
N ASN A 66 -4.56 1.36 11.78
CA ASN A 66 -4.96 0.83 13.08
C ASN A 66 -4.47 -0.62 13.21
N VAL A 67 -3.57 -0.85 14.16
CA VAL A 67 -3.08 -2.20 14.48
C VAL A 67 -3.68 -2.67 15.79
N ARG A 68 -4.19 -3.90 15.81
CA ARG A 68 -4.58 -4.57 17.04
C ARG A 68 -3.33 -5.18 17.67
N ILE A 69 -3.08 -4.85 18.94
CA ILE A 69 -1.96 -5.39 19.72
C ILE A 69 -2.45 -5.93 21.06
N ASP A 70 -1.64 -6.80 21.67
CA ASP A 70 -1.93 -7.33 23.01
C ASP A 70 -1.97 -6.23 24.08
N LYS A 71 -2.84 -6.38 25.08
CA LYS A 71 -3.03 -5.40 26.15
C LYS A 71 -1.77 -5.16 26.98
N ARG A 72 -0.96 -6.20 27.20
CA ARG A 72 0.31 -6.09 27.95
C ARG A 72 1.31 -5.27 27.15
N LEU A 73 1.41 -5.51 25.84
CA LEU A 73 2.28 -4.73 24.97
C LEU A 73 1.87 -3.27 24.92
N HIS A 74 0.57 -2.99 24.76
CA HIS A 74 0.05 -1.62 24.83
C HIS A 74 0.43 -0.92 26.13
N LYS A 75 0.28 -1.61 27.27
CA LYS A 75 0.65 -1.05 28.59
C LYS A 75 2.13 -0.67 28.66
N VAL A 76 3.02 -1.56 28.20
CA VAL A 76 4.47 -1.31 28.22
C VAL A 76 4.81 -0.08 27.37
N LEU A 77 4.29 -0.02 26.14
CA LEU A 77 4.54 1.11 25.23
C LEU A 77 3.98 2.44 25.76
N ALA A 78 2.79 2.42 26.38
CA ALA A 78 2.20 3.60 26.97
C ALA A 78 3.03 4.14 28.16
N MET A 79 3.58 3.24 28.99
CA MET A 79 4.47 3.62 30.09
C MET A 79 5.78 4.21 29.56
N GLU A 80 6.38 3.59 28.55
CA GLU A 80 7.62 4.08 27.92
C GLU A 80 7.42 5.48 27.31
N ALA A 81 6.30 5.69 26.61
CA ALA A 81 5.98 7.00 26.03
C ALA A 81 5.80 8.08 27.11
N ALA A 82 5.13 7.74 28.21
CA ALA A 82 4.95 8.64 29.35
C ALA A 82 6.29 8.99 30.03
N GLN A 83 7.19 8.01 30.19
CA GLN A 83 8.54 8.24 30.75
C GLN A 83 9.37 9.15 29.86
N ALA A 84 9.24 9.01 28.54
CA ALA A 84 9.93 9.85 27.56
C ALA A 84 9.24 11.22 27.35
N GLY A 85 8.06 11.45 27.93
CA GLY A 85 7.31 12.70 27.75
C GLY A 85 6.78 12.92 26.33
N ILE A 86 6.59 11.86 25.55
CA ILE A 86 6.11 11.91 24.16
C ILE A 86 4.78 11.17 24.00
N SER A 87 4.09 11.41 22.89
CA SER A 87 2.88 10.65 22.57
C SER A 87 3.21 9.20 22.23
N LEU A 88 2.27 8.29 22.50
CA LEU A 88 2.41 6.88 22.12
C LEU A 88 2.66 6.71 20.62
N ASN A 89 1.98 7.50 19.78
CA ASN A 89 2.18 7.48 18.33
C ASN A 89 3.62 7.89 17.96
N ALA A 90 4.19 8.91 18.62
CA ALA A 90 5.57 9.32 18.36
C ALA A 90 6.58 8.23 18.71
N LEU A 91 6.40 7.55 19.86
CA LEU A 91 7.24 6.42 20.25
C LEU A 91 7.16 5.27 19.23
N ILE A 92 5.95 4.93 18.79
CA ILE A 92 5.73 3.85 17.81
C ILE A 92 6.38 4.21 16.47
N SER A 93 6.22 5.44 15.98
CA SER A 93 6.85 5.89 14.75
C SER A 93 8.37 5.77 14.79
N GLN A 94 9.01 6.16 15.90
CA GLN A 94 10.46 6.01 16.07
C GLN A 94 10.90 4.54 16.03
N LYS A 95 10.18 3.65 16.72
CA LYS A 95 10.48 2.21 16.73
C LYS A 95 10.28 1.57 15.35
N LEU A 96 9.29 2.01 14.58
CA LEU A 96 9.03 1.52 13.22
C LEU A 96 10.13 1.91 12.24
N VAL A 97 10.61 3.16 12.28
CA VAL A 97 11.71 3.62 11.45
C VAL A 97 12.95 2.78 11.71
N ARG A 98 13.32 2.61 12.98
CA ARG A 98 14.47 1.80 13.37
C ARG A 98 14.35 0.35 12.90
N GLY A 99 13.19 -0.28 13.11
CA GLY A 99 12.96 -1.65 12.65
C GLY A 99 13.03 -1.81 11.13
N HIS A 100 12.68 -0.76 10.38
CA HIS A 100 12.83 -0.75 8.93
C HIS A 100 14.30 -0.60 8.49
N GLU A 101 15.07 0.28 9.14
CA GLU A 101 16.51 0.45 8.86
C GLU A 101 17.32 -0.82 9.15
N ASP A 102 17.03 -1.50 10.26
CA ASP A 102 17.67 -2.76 10.64
C ASP A 102 17.38 -3.89 9.62
N SER A 103 16.30 -3.80 8.84
CA SER A 103 15.92 -4.79 7.82
C SER A 103 16.56 -4.56 6.44
N LEU A 104 17.23 -3.42 6.26
CA LEU A 104 17.92 -3.05 5.02
C LEU A 104 19.45 -3.30 5.08
N GLN A 105 19.94 -3.83 6.20
CA GLN A 105 21.33 -4.26 6.40
C GLN A 105 21.46 -5.78 6.31
#